data_AF-A0A3N5BJS5-F1
#
_entry.id   AF-A0A3N5BJS5-F1
#
_cell.length_a   1.000
_cell.length_b   1.000
_cell.length_c   1.000
_cell.angle_alpha   90.00
_cell.angle_beta   90.00
_cell.angle_gamma   90.00
#
_symmetry.space_group_name_H-M   'P 1'
#
loop_
_entity.id
_entity.type
_entity.pdbx_description
1 polymer ?
#
loop_
_entity_poly.entity_id
_entity_poly.type
_entity_poly.pdbx_seq_one_letter_code
_entity_poly.pdbx_strand_id
1 'polypeptide(L)'
;MPALLSFGMILGLTGVIFGFYTENKKLKKRLAQKGEMTDSLVISTVESMLNANYDEVKIIKYVREENPELGLVEAKTFVDNIKHSHVQ
;
A
#
# COMPACT_ATOMS: atom_id res chain seq x y z
N MET A 1 17.55 52.74 -2.13
CA MET A 1 16.98 51.57 -2.83
C MET A 1 17.96 50.40 -2.70
N PRO A 2 17.61 49.29 -2.03
CA PRO A 2 18.32 48.03 -2.26
C PRO A 2 17.33 46.87 -2.40
N ALA A 3 17.02 46.48 -3.64
CA ALA A 3 16.18 45.32 -3.94
C ALA A 3 16.81 44.47 -5.06
N LEU A 4 18.13 44.30 -5.04
CA LEU A 4 18.85 43.57 -6.09
C LEU A 4 19.61 42.32 -5.61
N LEU A 5 19.64 42.02 -4.31
CA LEU A 5 20.44 40.90 -3.76
C LEU A 5 19.64 39.61 -3.49
N SER A 6 18.32 39.59 -3.71
CA SER A 6 17.48 38.44 -3.31
C SER A 6 17.16 37.42 -4.42
N PHE A 7 17.37 37.75 -5.70
CA PHE A 7 16.92 36.88 -6.80
C PHE A 7 17.83 35.67 -7.06
N GLY A 8 19.14 35.77 -6.79
CA GLY A 8 20.08 34.65 -6.99
C GLY A 8 19.88 33.49 -5.99
N MET A 9 19.43 33.79 -4.78
CA MET A 9 19.24 32.80 -3.70
C MET A 9 18.01 31.91 -3.92
N ILE A 10 16.98 32.43 -4.60
CA ILE A 10 15.70 31.74 -4.80
C ILE A 10 15.83 30.64 -5.87
N LEU A 11 16.63 30.86 -6.91
CA LEU A 11 16.82 29.89 -8.00
C LEU A 11 17.67 28.68 -7.59
N GLY A 12 18.55 28.81 -6.60
CA GLY A 12 19.36 27.69 -6.08
C GLY A 12 18.55 26.66 -5.29
N LEU A 13 17.53 27.10 -4.55
CA LEU A 13 16.72 26.22 -3.69
C LEU A 13 15.70 25.40 -4.49
N THR A 14 15.13 25.94 -5.57
CA THR A 14 14.13 25.23 -6.38
C THR A 14 14.71 24.05 -7.16
N GLY A 15 15.97 24.14 -7.60
CA GLY A 15 16.66 23.05 -8.30
C GLY A 15 16.90 21.81 -7.42
N VAL A 16 17.22 22.00 -6.13
CA VAL A 16 17.48 20.89 -5.18
C VAL A 16 16.20 20.09 -4.87
N ILE A 17 15.06 20.78 -4.75
CA ILE A 17 13.76 20.13 -4.50
C ILE A 17 13.34 19.27 -5.71
N PHE A 18 13.58 19.74 -6.94
CA PHE A 18 13.23 18.98 -8.14
C PHE A 18 14.04 17.69 -8.30
N GLY A 19 15.32 17.68 -7.92
CA GLY A 19 16.18 16.48 -7.97
C GLY A 19 15.67 15.34 -7.08
N PHE A 20 15.22 15.64 -5.86
CA PHE A 20 14.77 14.65 -4.87
C PHE A 20 13.45 13.95 -5.24
N TYR A 21 12.59 14.58 -6.05
CA TYR A 21 11.30 14.01 -6.44
C TYR A 21 11.39 12.89 -7.50
N THR A 22 12.51 12.78 -8.22
CA THR A 22 12.58 11.92 -9.43
C THR A 22 12.89 10.45 -9.12
N GLU A 23 13.56 10.13 -8.02
CA GLU A 23 14.01 8.75 -7.74
C GLU A 23 12.91 7.85 -7.14
N ASN A 24 11.81 8.41 -6.64
CA ASN A 24 10.76 7.64 -5.95
C ASN A 24 9.76 6.91 -6.87
N LYS A 25 9.77 7.15 -8.19
CA LYS A 25 8.81 6.48 -9.11
C LYS A 25 9.16 5.02 -9.43
N LYS A 26 10.44 4.63 -9.36
CA LYS A 26 10.87 3.25 -9.68
C LYS A 26 10.57 2.25 -8.55
N LEU A 27 10.56 2.71 -7.30
CA LEU A 27 10.20 1.89 -6.13
C LEU A 27 8.70 1.59 -6.08
N LYS A 28 7.84 2.57 -6.36
CA LYS A 28 6.38 2.36 -6.39
C LYS A 28 5.93 1.30 -7.41
N LYS A 29 6.60 1.22 -8.57
CA LYS A 29 6.29 0.18 -9.58
C LYS A 29 6.68 -1.24 -9.14
N ARG A 30 7.77 -1.41 -8.38
CA ARG A 30 8.17 -2.72 -7.84
C ARG A 30 7.32 -3.15 -6.65
N LEU A 31 6.85 -2.19 -5.84
CA LEU A 31 5.93 -2.44 -4.73
C LEU A 31 4.52 -2.81 -5.23
N ALA A 32 4.00 -2.15 -6.27
CA ALA A 32 2.72 -2.52 -6.87
C ALA A 32 2.73 -3.94 -7.48
N GLN A 33 3.82 -4.31 -8.16
CA GLN A 33 3.96 -5.63 -8.77
C GLN A 33 4.20 -6.75 -7.74
N LYS A 34 4.83 -6.43 -6.60
CA LYS A 34 4.99 -7.37 -5.48
C LYS A 34 3.69 -7.49 -4.65
N GLY A 35 2.97 -6.39 -4.47
CA GLY A 35 1.65 -6.33 -3.83
C GLY A 35 0.60 -7.16 -4.57
N GLU A 36 0.53 -7.07 -5.91
CA GLU A 36 -0.43 -7.88 -6.69
C GLU A 36 -0.23 -9.39 -6.54
N MET A 37 1.03 -9.88 -6.49
CA MET A 37 1.30 -11.31 -6.28
C MET A 37 1.02 -11.75 -4.85
N THR A 38 1.34 -10.92 -3.86
CA THR A 38 1.06 -11.21 -2.44
C THR A 38 -0.45 -11.20 -2.18
N ASP A 39 -1.18 -10.24 -2.76
CA ASP A 39 -2.64 -10.16 -2.65
C ASP A 39 -3.32 -11.41 -3.22
N SER A 40 -2.87 -11.91 -4.38
CA SER A 40 -3.46 -13.12 -4.97
C SER A 40 -3.27 -14.39 -4.10
N LEU A 41 -2.09 -14.56 -3.49
CA LEU A 41 -1.82 -15.67 -2.57
C LEU A 41 -2.63 -15.55 -1.26
N VAL A 42 -2.72 -14.33 -0.71
CA VAL A 42 -3.51 -14.06 0.48
C VAL A 42 -5.00 -14.30 0.22
N ILE A 43 -5.52 -13.85 -0.92
CA ILE A 43 -6.93 -14.08 -1.33
C ILE A 43 -7.22 -15.58 -1.41
N SER A 44 -6.42 -16.36 -2.15
CA SER A 44 -6.65 -17.80 -2.29
C SER A 44 -6.58 -18.56 -0.96
N THR A 45 -5.71 -18.12 -0.05
CA THR A 45 -5.60 -18.70 1.29
C THR A 45 -6.80 -18.31 2.16
N VAL A 46 -7.24 -17.04 2.11
CA VAL A 46 -8.44 -16.56 2.81
C VAL A 46 -9.68 -17.29 2.32
N GLU A 47 -9.85 -17.50 1.01
CA GLU A 47 -10.94 -18.30 0.45
C GLU A 47 -10.91 -19.75 0.93
N SER A 48 -9.72 -20.35 1.00
CA SER A 48 -9.54 -21.71 1.53
C SER A 48 -9.91 -21.79 3.02
N MET A 49 -9.53 -20.79 3.81
CA MET A 49 -9.88 -20.70 5.23
C MET A 49 -11.39 -20.47 5.44
N LEU A 50 -12.02 -19.64 4.61
CA LEU A 50 -13.47 -19.43 4.62
C LEU A 50 -14.21 -20.75 4.31
N ASN A 51 -13.78 -21.48 3.28
CA ASN A 51 -14.34 -22.79 2.93
C ASN A 51 -14.14 -23.86 4.01
N ALA A 52 -13.00 -23.81 4.70
CA ALA A 52 -12.73 -24.68 5.85
C ALA A 52 -13.38 -24.18 7.16
N ASN A 53 -14.24 -23.15 7.09
CA ASN A 53 -15.04 -22.64 8.20
C ASN A 53 -14.19 -22.17 9.41
N TYR A 54 -13.01 -21.60 9.13
CA TYR A 54 -12.16 -20.99 10.16
C TYR A 54 -12.82 -19.77 10.79
N ASP A 55 -12.47 -19.49 12.04
CA ASP A 55 -12.92 -18.29 12.74
C ASP A 55 -12.50 -17.01 12.00
N GLU A 56 -13.42 -16.08 11.82
CA GLU A 56 -13.17 -14.78 11.16
C GLU A 56 -11.98 -14.04 11.78
N VAL A 57 -11.83 -14.11 13.11
CA VAL A 57 -10.70 -13.51 13.84
C VAL A 57 -9.35 -14.09 13.40
N LYS A 58 -9.28 -15.41 13.13
CA LYS A 58 -8.05 -16.06 12.65
C LYS A 58 -7.72 -15.65 11.22
N ILE A 59 -8.75 -15.52 10.38
CA ILE A 59 -8.60 -15.09 8.98
C ILE A 59 -8.10 -13.63 8.93
N ILE A 60 -8.71 -12.74 9.70
CA ILE A 60 -8.28 -11.33 9.81
C ILE A 60 -6.86 -11.24 10.37
N LYS A 61 -6.52 -12.08 11.36
CA LYS A 61 -5.15 -12.14 11.91
C LYS A 61 -4.14 -12.54 10.84
N TYR A 62 -4.44 -13.57 10.05
CA TYR A 62 -3.59 -14.00 8.93
C TYR A 62 -3.38 -12.88 7.90
N VAL A 63 -4.46 -12.20 7.49
CA VAL A 63 -4.38 -11.07 6.54
C VAL A 63 -3.46 -9.95 7.07
N ARG A 64 -3.49 -9.66 8.37
CA ARG A 64 -2.62 -8.66 9.00
C ARG A 64 -1.17 -9.11 9.17
N GLU A 65 -0.94 -10.42 9.34
CA GLU A 65 0.42 -10.97 9.41
C GLU A 65 1.10 -10.92 8.03
N GLU A 66 0.36 -11.21 6.96
CA GLU A 66 0.84 -11.13 5.58
C GLU A 66 0.92 -9.67 5.07
N ASN A 67 0.01 -8.80 5.53
CA ASN A 67 -0.04 -7.39 5.17
C ASN A 67 0.04 -6.50 6.42
N PRO A 68 1.25 -6.27 6.95
CA PRO A 68 1.45 -5.48 8.17
C PRO A 68 1.08 -3.99 8.01
N GLU A 69 0.92 -3.51 6.77
CA GLU A 69 0.45 -2.15 6.49
C GLU A 69 -1.08 -2.00 6.67
N LEU A 70 -1.84 -3.10 6.69
CA LEU A 70 -3.28 -3.06 6.88
C LEU A 70 -3.64 -2.99 8.37
N GLY A 71 -4.43 -1.97 8.72
CA GLY A 71 -5.09 -1.85 10.01
C GLY A 71 -6.17 -2.91 10.20
N LEU A 72 -6.67 -3.03 11.44
CA LEU A 72 -7.69 -4.02 11.79
C LEU A 72 -8.98 -3.87 10.96
N VAL A 73 -9.42 -2.62 10.74
CA VAL A 73 -10.64 -2.32 9.97
C VAL A 73 -10.45 -2.67 8.49
N GLU A 74 -9.27 -2.38 7.94
CA GLU A 74 -8.95 -2.62 6.53
C GLU A 74 -8.83 -4.12 6.26
N ALA A 75 -8.16 -4.85 7.15
CA ALA A 75 -8.07 -6.31 7.09
C ALA A 75 -9.46 -6.98 7.21
N LYS A 76 -10.34 -6.47 8.08
CA LYS A 76 -11.72 -6.96 8.15
C LYS A 76 -12.47 -6.72 6.84
N THR A 77 -12.40 -5.48 6.34
CA THR A 77 -13.05 -5.09 5.07
C THR A 77 -12.56 -5.96 3.90
N PHE A 78 -11.27 -6.28 3.88
CA PHE A 78 -10.68 -7.16 2.88
C PHE A 78 -11.29 -8.57 2.93
N VAL A 79 -11.38 -9.17 4.12
CA VAL A 79 -12.01 -10.49 4.30
C VAL A 79 -13.50 -10.47 3.93
N ASP A 80 -14.22 -9.42 4.34
CA ASP A 80 -15.64 -9.23 4.00
C ASP A 80 -15.85 -9.15 2.48
N ASN A 81 -14.99 -8.42 1.76
CA ASN A 81 -15.04 -8.31 0.31
C ASN A 81 -14.84 -9.67 -0.37
N ILE A 82 -13.86 -10.46 0.08
CA ILE A 82 -13.62 -11.81 -0.46
C ILE A 82 -14.84 -12.71 -0.20
N LYS A 83 -15.38 -12.67 1.02
CA LYS A 83 -16.58 -13.44 1.37
C LYS A 83 -17.79 -13.05 0.51
N HIS A 84 -17.96 -11.77 0.19
CA HIS A 84 -19.02 -11.30 -0.69
C HIS A 84 -18.80 -11.66 -2.16
N SER A 85 -17.56 -11.64 -2.65
CA SER A 85 -17.21 -12.08 -4.00
C SER A 85 -17.32 -13.60 -4.17
N HIS A 86 -17.11 -14.39 -3.12
CA HIS A 86 -17.22 -15.86 -3.16
C HIS A 86 -18.66 -16.38 -3.18
N VAL A 87 -19.65 -15.56 -2.85
CA VAL A 87 -21.08 -15.94 -2.76
C VAL A 87 -21.88 -15.57 -4.04
N GLN A 88 -21.21 -15.06 -5.08
CA GLN A 88 -21.79 -14.90 -6.43
C GLN A 88 -21.39 -16.05 -7.35
#